data_AF-A0A0Q4DMI1-F1
#
_entry.id   AF-A0A0Q4DMI1-F1
#
_cell.length_a   1.000
_cell.length_b   1.000
_cell.length_c   1.000
_cell.angle_alpha   90.00
_cell.angle_beta   90.00
_cell.angle_gamma   90.00
#
_symmetry.space_group_name_H-M   'P 1'
#
loop_
_entity.id
_entity.type
_entity.pdbx_description
1 polymer ?
#
loop_
_entity_poly.entity_id
_entity_poly.type
_entity_poly.pdbx_seq_one_letter_code
_entity_poly.pdbx_strand_id
1 'polypeptide(L)'
;MKALFDSIVRTFTPLIVGAVIGWFVTAGITLDPDFEGALTLVVSGAFALLYYVGARLLETYVAPRFGWLLGVARQPIYASLPDASTSTREAYQAALDPHRTAFRNRGAHNE
;
A
#
# COMPACT_ATOMS: atom_id res chain seq x y z
N MET A 1 -10.60 14.17 -18.83
CA MET A 1 -9.75 13.44 -19.81
C MET A 1 -8.74 12.50 -19.15
N LYS A 2 -7.90 12.96 -18.20
CA LYS A 2 -6.93 12.08 -17.50
C LYS A 2 -7.54 10.84 -16.83
N ALA A 3 -8.69 10.99 -16.14
CA ALA A 3 -9.37 9.87 -15.51
C ALA A 3 -9.88 8.78 -16.49
N LEU A 4 -10.27 9.17 -17.70
CA LEU A 4 -10.68 8.23 -18.75
C LEU A 4 -9.46 7.48 -19.29
N PHE A 5 -8.36 8.19 -19.53
CA PHE A 5 -7.10 7.62 -19.99
C PHE A 5 -6.52 6.60 -19.00
N ASP A 6 -6.48 6.92 -17.70
CA ASP A 6 -6.02 5.99 -16.66
C ASP A 6 -6.88 4.71 -16.60
N SER A 7 -8.20 4.86 -16.74
CA SER A 7 -9.13 3.72 -16.76
C SER A 7 -8.91 2.83 -17.98
N ILE A 8 -8.63 3.41 -19.15
CA ILE A 8 -8.34 2.66 -20.37
C ILE A 8 -7.03 1.88 -20.19
N VAL A 9 -5.95 2.51 -19.74
CA VAL A 9 -4.65 1.85 -19.60
C VAL A 9 -4.70 0.70 -18.58
N ARG A 10 -5.35 0.86 -17.42
CA ARG A 10 -5.49 -0.24 -16.45
C ARG A 10 -6.26 -1.44 -16.99
N THR A 11 -7.05 -1.24 -18.05
CA THR A 11 -7.90 -2.29 -18.64
C THR A 11 -7.19 -2.95 -19.81
N PHE A 12 -6.52 -2.17 -20.65
CA PHE A 12 -5.83 -2.69 -21.83
C PHE A 12 -4.45 -3.28 -21.52
N THR A 13 -3.72 -2.76 -20.52
CA THR A 13 -2.41 -3.31 -20.13
C THR A 13 -2.48 -4.79 -19.73
N PRO A 14 -3.36 -5.22 -18.79
CA PRO A 14 -3.45 -6.65 -18.46
C PRO A 14 -3.95 -7.50 -19.64
N LEU A 15 -4.82 -6.96 -20.52
CA LEU A 15 -5.25 -7.66 -21.74
C LEU A 15 -4.09 -7.89 -22.72
N ILE A 16 -3.24 -6.88 -22.94
CA ILE A 16 -2.06 -6.98 -23.82
C ILE A 16 -1.06 -8.00 -23.25
N VAL A 17 -0.80 -7.97 -21.94
CA VAL A 17 0.09 -8.94 -21.30
C VAL A 17 -0.46 -10.36 -21.45
N GLY A 18 -1.74 -10.57 -21.18
CA GLY A 18 -2.40 -11.87 -21.38
C GLY A 18 -2.34 -12.34 -22.84
N ALA A 19 -2.53 -11.45 -23.80
CA ALA A 19 -2.44 -11.77 -25.22
C ALA A 19 -1.01 -12.16 -25.66
N VAL A 20 0.02 -11.46 -25.15
CA VAL A 20 1.42 -11.80 -25.43
C VAL A 20 1.77 -13.17 -24.86
N ILE A 21 1.34 -13.46 -23.62
CA ILE A 21 1.53 -14.79 -23.02
C ILE A 21 0.81 -15.87 -23.84
N GLY A 22 -0.45 -15.62 -24.22
CA GLY A 22 -1.22 -16.54 -25.05
C GLY A 22 -0.59 -16.77 -26.43
N TRP A 23 0.05 -15.76 -27.02
CA TRP A 23 0.79 -15.92 -28.27
C TRP A 23 2.03 -16.82 -28.10
N PHE A 24 2.75 -16.74 -26.99
CA PHE A 24 3.86 -17.67 -26.73
C PHE A 24 3.40 -19.14 -26.66
N VAL A 25 2.18 -19.40 -26.18
CA VAL A 25 1.58 -20.75 -26.21
C VAL A 25 1.30 -21.19 -27.66
N THR A 26 0.82 -20.29 -28.53
CA THR A 26 0.55 -20.64 -29.94
C THR A 26 1.82 -20.71 -30.79
N ALA A 27 2.94 -20.15 -30.34
CA ALA A 27 4.24 -20.22 -31.03
C ALA A 27 4.88 -21.62 -31.02
N GLY A 28 4.20 -22.64 -30.51
CA GLY A 28 4.65 -24.04 -30.60
C GLY A 28 5.73 -24.41 -29.59
N ILE A 29 5.92 -23.60 -28.54
CA ILE A 29 6.70 -23.99 -27.36
C ILE A 29 5.88 -25.07 -26.65
N THR A 30 6.16 -26.33 -26.95
CA THR A 30 5.52 -27.47 -26.29
C THR A 30 6.01 -27.53 -24.85
N LEU A 31 5.19 -27.06 -23.93
CA LEU A 31 5.43 -27.14 -22.50
C LEU A 31 4.93 -28.50 -22.04
N ASP A 32 5.80 -29.24 -21.37
CA ASP A 32 5.38 -30.40 -20.57
C ASP A 32 4.23 -29.95 -19.66
N PRO A 33 3.10 -30.68 -19.54
CA PRO A 33 1.94 -30.19 -18.78
C PRO A 33 2.27 -29.82 -17.33
N ASP A 34 3.25 -30.50 -16.74
CA ASP A 34 3.76 -30.20 -15.40
C ASP A 34 4.64 -28.92 -15.36
N PHE A 35 5.26 -28.57 -16.49
CA PHE A 35 6.11 -27.38 -16.65
C PHE A 35 5.33 -26.13 -17.08
N GLU A 36 4.18 -26.29 -17.75
CA GLU A 36 3.34 -25.19 -18.23
C GLU A 36 2.88 -24.27 -17.10
N GLY A 37 2.44 -24.84 -15.97
CA GLY A 37 2.03 -24.07 -14.80
C GLY A 37 3.19 -23.30 -14.16
N ALA A 38 4.33 -23.96 -13.99
CA ALA A 38 5.54 -23.34 -13.44
C ALA A 38 6.05 -22.20 -14.34
N LEU A 39 6.09 -22.42 -15.65
CA LEU A 39 6.54 -21.41 -16.58
C LEU A 39 5.59 -20.22 -16.63
N THR A 40 4.28 -20.47 -16.65
CA THR A 40 3.27 -19.40 -16.60
C THR A 40 3.44 -18.53 -15.36
N LEU A 41 3.67 -19.15 -14.20
CA LEU A 41 3.84 -18.45 -12.93
C LEU A 41 5.15 -17.63 -12.90
N VAL A 42 6.26 -18.20 -13.37
CA VAL A 42 7.56 -17.51 -13.45
C VAL A 42 7.51 -16.35 -14.44
N VAL A 43 6.96 -16.57 -15.63
CA VAL A 43 6.88 -15.53 -16.68
C VAL A 43 5.94 -14.41 -16.25
N SER A 44 4.74 -14.75 -15.76
CA SER A 44 3.78 -13.74 -15.27
C SER A 44 4.35 -12.96 -14.08
N GLY A 45 5.01 -13.65 -13.14
CA GLY A 45 5.70 -13.04 -12.01
C GLY A 45 6.84 -12.11 -12.44
N ALA A 46 7.64 -12.52 -13.41
CA ALA A 46 8.72 -11.70 -13.97
C ALA A 46 8.19 -10.44 -14.64
N PHE A 47 7.14 -10.55 -15.48
CA PHE A 47 6.53 -9.38 -16.10
C PHE A 47 5.85 -8.46 -15.08
N ALA A 48 5.18 -9.01 -14.06
CA ALA A 48 4.59 -8.23 -12.98
C ALA A 48 5.67 -7.47 -12.17
N LEU A 49 6.79 -8.13 -11.88
CA LEU A 49 7.93 -7.51 -11.19
C LEU A 49 8.53 -6.39 -12.03
N LEU A 50 8.82 -6.63 -13.32
CA LEU A 50 9.38 -5.63 -14.23
C LEU A 50 8.45 -4.43 -14.37
N TYR A 51 7.14 -4.68 -14.48
CA TYR A 51 6.12 -3.63 -14.51
C TYR A 51 6.16 -2.79 -13.24
N TYR A 52 6.11 -3.43 -12.07
CA TYR A 52 6.08 -2.74 -10.79
C TYR A 52 7.36 -1.92 -10.55
N VAL A 53 8.52 -2.54 -10.76
CA VAL A 53 9.83 -1.90 -10.59
C VAL A 53 9.96 -0.73 -11.57
N GLY A 54 9.64 -0.92 -12.85
CA GLY A 54 9.68 0.13 -13.86
C GLY A 54 8.78 1.32 -13.50
N ALA A 55 7.52 1.04 -13.16
CA ALA A 55 6.56 2.08 -12.73
C ALA A 55 7.06 2.83 -11.49
N ARG A 56 7.65 2.13 -10.51
CA ARG A 56 8.18 2.72 -9.28
C ARG A 56 9.42 3.57 -9.53
N LEU A 57 10.31 3.13 -10.43
CA LEU A 57 11.47 3.94 -10.84
C LEU A 57 11.02 5.22 -11.54
N LEU A 58 10.02 5.15 -12.43
CA LEU A 58 9.47 6.32 -13.10
C LEU A 58 8.84 7.31 -12.10
N GLU A 59 8.09 6.81 -11.12
CA GLU A 59 7.53 7.61 -10.03
C GLU A 59 8.61 8.33 -9.21
N THR A 60 9.70 7.62 -8.90
CA THR A 60 10.75 8.09 -8.00
C THR A 60 11.73 9.05 -8.68
N TYR A 61 12.16 8.73 -9.92
CA TYR A 61 13.26 9.43 -10.59
C TYR A 61 12.81 10.39 -11.69
N VAL A 62 11.62 10.21 -12.27
CA VAL A 62 11.14 11.07 -13.36
C VAL A 62 10.12 12.08 -12.85
N ALA A 63 9.04 11.62 -12.23
CA ALA A 63 8.08 12.49 -11.56
C ALA A 63 7.03 11.69 -10.76
N PRO A 64 6.53 12.22 -9.62
CA PRO A 64 5.48 11.59 -8.81
C PRO A 64 4.20 11.28 -9.58
N ARG A 65 3.96 11.99 -10.69
CA ARG A 65 2.82 11.76 -11.57
C ARG A 65 2.81 10.33 -12.11
N PHE A 66 3.93 9.65 -12.31
CA PHE A 66 3.95 8.28 -12.85
C PHE A 66 3.41 7.23 -11.88
N GLY A 67 3.15 7.57 -10.62
CA GLY A 67 2.49 6.68 -9.66
C GLY A 67 1.11 6.18 -10.09
N TRP A 68 0.46 6.81 -11.10
CA TRP A 68 -0.81 6.31 -11.67
C TRP A 68 -0.66 4.94 -12.35
N LEU A 69 0.55 4.59 -12.82
CA LEU A 69 0.85 3.24 -13.34
C LEU A 69 0.69 2.17 -12.25
N LEU A 70 0.82 2.52 -10.97
CA LEU A 70 0.61 1.59 -9.87
C LEU A 70 -0.86 1.51 -9.42
N GLY A 71 -1.78 2.20 -10.12
CA GLY A 71 -3.19 2.30 -9.75
C GLY A 71 -3.47 3.54 -8.91
N VAL A 72 -3.59 3.39 -7.59
CA VAL A 72 -3.82 4.54 -6.69
C VAL A 72 -2.48 5.14 -6.30
N ALA A 73 -2.11 6.23 -6.99
CA ALA A 73 -0.89 7.01 -6.72
C ALA A 73 -0.88 7.77 -5.38
N ARG A 74 -1.78 7.42 -4.44
CA ARG A 74 -1.90 8.11 -3.16
C ARG A 74 -1.39 7.19 -2.06
N GLN A 75 -0.27 7.57 -1.46
CA GLN A 75 0.17 6.94 -0.22
C GLN A 75 -0.94 7.05 0.83
N PRO A 76 -1.22 6.00 1.60
CA PRO A 76 -2.16 6.09 2.72
C PRO A 76 -1.65 7.16 3.68
N ILE A 77 -2.47 8.19 3.90
CA ILE A 77 -2.21 9.20 4.94
C ILE A 77 -2.61 8.53 6.24
N TYR A 78 -1.63 7.97 6.95
CA TYR A 78 -1.83 7.62 8.33
C TYR A 78 -1.95 8.92 9.11
N ALA A 79 -3.14 9.19 9.65
CA ALA A 79 -3.27 10.23 10.65
C ALA A 79 -2.30 9.88 11.77
N SER A 80 -1.30 10.73 12.00
CA SER A 80 -0.58 10.74 13.26
C SER A 80 -1.66 10.93 14.33
N LEU A 81 -1.98 9.86 15.07
CA LEU A 81 -2.79 10.01 16.27
C LEU A 81 -2.13 11.14 17.09
N PRO A 82 -2.88 12.14 17.57
CA PRO A 82 -2.33 13.12 18.50
C PRO A 82 -1.60 12.32 19.57
N ASP A 83 -0.33 12.64 19.83
CA ASP A 83 0.52 11.89 20.74
C ASP A 83 -0.27 11.53 22.01
N ALA A 84 -0.66 10.25 22.11
CA ALA A 84 -1.44 9.73 23.23
C ALA A 84 -0.66 9.85 24.55
N SER A 85 0.59 10.30 24.51
CA SER A 85 1.42 10.55 25.67
C SER A 85 0.98 11.73 26.52
N THR A 86 0.20 12.69 26.02
CA THR A 86 -0.04 13.93 26.78
C THR A 86 -1.46 14.05 27.30
N SER A 87 -2.48 13.80 26.47
CA SER A 87 -3.89 13.83 26.92
C SER A 87 -4.35 12.52 27.55
N THR A 88 -3.78 11.38 27.13
CA THR A 88 -4.18 10.06 27.65
C THR A 88 -3.42 9.70 28.91
N ARG A 89 -2.16 10.13 29.09
CA ARG A 89 -1.39 9.80 30.32
C ARG A 89 -2.02 10.39 31.58
N GLU A 90 -2.38 11.67 31.58
CA GLU A 90 -2.99 12.30 32.76
C GLU A 90 -4.35 11.68 33.08
N ALA A 91 -5.20 11.47 32.07
CA ALA A 91 -6.51 10.84 32.24
C ALA A 91 -6.40 9.37 32.70
N TYR A 92 -5.43 8.62 32.17
CA TYR A 92 -5.19 7.22 32.53
C TYR A 92 -4.53 7.08 33.91
N GLN A 93 -3.60 7.96 34.27
CA GLN A 93 -3.01 8.02 35.61
C GLN A 93 -4.02 8.47 36.67
N ALA A 94 -4.93 9.40 36.33
CA ALA A 94 -6.04 9.78 37.20
C ALA A 94 -7.04 8.63 37.40
N ALA A 95 -7.24 7.79 36.39
CA ALA A 95 -8.09 6.60 36.49
C ALA A 95 -7.43 5.45 37.27
N LEU A 96 -6.10 5.32 37.22
CA LEU A 96 -5.35 4.29 37.93
C LEU A 96 -5.03 4.63 39.39
N ASP A 97 -4.99 5.92 39.74
CA ASP A 97 -4.76 6.39 41.12
C ASP A 97 -5.89 7.32 41.58
N PRO A 98 -7.09 6.78 41.87
CA PRO A 98 -8.22 7.57 42.35
C PRO A 98 -7.99 8.14 43.76
N HIS A 99 -6.92 7.73 44.46
CA HIS A 99 -6.62 8.18 45.82
C HIS A 99 -5.74 9.43 45.86
N ARG A 100 -4.96 9.74 44.81
CA ARG A 100 -4.10 10.94 44.75
C ARG A 100 -4.90 12.25 44.71
N THR A 101 -6.08 12.27 44.10
CA THR A 101 -6.95 13.45 44.05
C THR A 101 -7.52 13.82 45.42
N ALA A 102 -7.70 12.85 46.32
CA ALA A 102 -8.21 13.08 47.67
C ALA A 102 -7.19 13.75 48.61
N PHE A 103 -5.88 13.54 48.40
CA PHE A 103 -4.84 14.13 49.24
C PHE A 103 -4.52 15.59 48.89
N ARG A 104 -4.76 16.03 47.65
CA ARG A 104 -4.51 17.42 47.24
C ARG A 104 -5.47 18.41 47.89
N ASN A 105 -6.71 18.00 48.17
CA ASN A 105 -7.75 18.88 48.74
C ASN A 105 -7.78 18.92 50.28
N ARG A 106 -7.01 18.08 50.98
CA ARG A 106 -7.03 18.04 52.46
C ARG A 106 -6.00 18.97 53.12
N GLY A 107 -5.09 19.57 52.34
CA GLY A 107 -4.04 20.47 52.85
C GLY A 107 -4.32 21.97 52.71
N ALA A 108 -5.49 22.37 52.20
CA ALA A 108 -5.82 23.77 51.89
C ALA A 108 -6.78 24.43 52.90
N HIS A 109 -7.04 23.81 54.05
CA HIS A 109 -8.03 24.29 55.03
C HIS A 109 -7.47 24.45 56.46
N ASN A 110 -6.17 24.72 56.59
CA ASN A 110 -5.57 25.03 57.88
C ASN A 110 -4.67 26.27 57.72
N GLU A 111 -5.35 27.40 57.52
CA GLU A 111 -4.92 28.75 57.92
C GLU A 111 -5.97 29.33 58.87
#